data_AF-A0A951QNB8-F1
#
_entry.id   AF-A0A951QNB8-F1
#
_cell.length_a   1.000
_cell.length_b   1.000
_cell.length_c   1.000
_cell.angle_alpha   90.00
_cell.angle_beta   90.00
_cell.angle_gamma   90.00
#
_symmetry.space_group_name_H-M   'P 1'
#
loop_
_entity.id
_entity.type
_entity.pdbx_description
1 polymer ?
#
loop_
_entity_poly.entity_id
_entity_poly.type
_entity_poly.pdbx_seq_one_letter_code
_entity_poly.pdbx_strand_id
1 'polypeptide(L)'
;MDIIRNSEQINLQLNSTLQELTLWEIDTEVDSLGYTLAKVFEEEPLMPGIILTRNQSYVGMISRRRFFELMSRPYSLGLFAERPIENLYNFLQPEISVLDENTPIVTATQISLQRTPELVYEPIVVRSESGRHRILDIQQLLLTYSQIQLLTLAQLKQAQEESKILETDLREIQENYVKLVQNEKMILLEQFLTAIPQQINNPINLIAGNVIRTTRYIQELIELISLYQRHYPKPIAEIQTALNKTKLDFLIADLPKLLASMKVSTNNIQQFVRSLRNFLSLDKSE
;
A
#
# COMPACT_ATOMS: atom_id res chain seq x y z
N MET A 1 7.41 -15.95 13.80
CA MET A 1 6.37 -15.53 14.76
C MET A 1 5.03 -15.69 14.06
N ASP A 2 4.11 -16.37 14.70
CA ASP A 2 2.93 -16.99 14.09
C ASP A 2 1.89 -15.98 13.58
N ILE A 3 1.79 -15.81 12.25
CA ILE A 3 0.74 -14.99 11.59
C ILE A 3 -0.44 -15.86 11.13
N ILE A 4 -0.41 -17.17 11.36
CA ILE A 4 -1.57 -18.05 11.17
C ILE A 4 -2.12 -18.44 12.54
N ARG A 5 -2.59 -17.45 13.30
CA ARG A 5 -3.60 -17.70 14.33
C ARG A 5 -4.96 -17.54 13.68
N ASN A 6 -5.57 -18.70 13.45
CA ASN A 6 -6.99 -18.98 13.37
C ASN A 6 -7.91 -17.89 12.82
N SER A 7 -8.60 -18.30 11.76
CA SER A 7 -10.04 -18.13 11.60
C SER A 7 -10.83 -18.49 12.88
N GLU A 8 -10.63 -17.76 13.97
CA GLU A 8 -11.70 -17.57 14.92
C GLU A 8 -12.78 -16.82 14.13
N GLN A 9 -13.97 -17.41 14.02
CA GLN A 9 -15.12 -16.73 13.48
C GLN A 9 -15.37 -15.52 14.39
N ILE A 10 -14.78 -14.37 14.03
CA ILE A 10 -15.15 -13.09 14.61
C ILE A 10 -16.66 -13.00 14.37
N ASN A 11 -17.44 -13.02 15.45
CA ASN A 11 -18.89 -12.99 15.38
C ASN A 11 -19.31 -11.56 15.08
N LEU A 12 -19.02 -11.13 13.86
CA LEU A 12 -19.20 -9.77 13.38
C LEU A 12 -20.69 -9.44 13.32
N GLN A 13 -21.07 -8.37 14.01
CA GLN A 13 -22.42 -7.85 14.09
C GLN A 13 -22.45 -6.38 13.68
N LEU A 14 -23.64 -5.82 13.51
CA LEU A 14 -23.80 -4.42 13.08
C LEU A 14 -23.17 -3.42 14.07
N ASN A 15 -23.10 -3.81 15.34
CA ASN A 15 -22.50 -3.05 16.44
C ASN A 15 -21.03 -3.40 16.69
N SER A 16 -20.43 -4.30 15.88
CA SER A 16 -19.01 -4.62 16.03
C SER A 16 -18.16 -3.36 15.84
N THR A 17 -17.14 -3.24 16.67
CA THR A 17 -16.28 -2.05 16.75
C THR A 17 -14.89 -2.32 16.18
N LEU A 18 -14.09 -1.26 16.00
CA LEU A 18 -12.72 -1.39 15.52
C LEU A 18 -11.82 -2.22 16.46
N GLN A 19 -12.17 -2.33 17.74
CA GLN A 19 -11.45 -3.14 18.73
C GLN A 19 -11.45 -4.64 18.36
N GLU A 20 -12.47 -5.12 17.66
CA GLU A 20 -12.62 -6.52 17.25
C GLU A 20 -11.79 -6.89 16.01
N LEU A 21 -11.14 -5.90 15.37
CA LEU A 21 -10.33 -6.11 14.18
C LEU A 21 -8.86 -6.41 14.54
N THR A 22 -8.18 -7.14 13.67
CA THR A 22 -6.72 -7.24 13.70
C THR A 22 -6.12 -5.87 13.38
N LEU A 23 -5.38 -5.31 14.33
CA LEU A 23 -4.73 -3.99 14.20
C LEU A 23 -3.21 -4.16 14.28
N TRP A 24 -2.48 -3.41 13.47
CA TRP A 24 -1.03 -3.43 13.46
C TRP A 24 -0.47 -2.54 14.59
N GLU A 25 0.32 -3.13 15.48
CA GLU A 25 0.98 -2.43 16.59
C GLU A 25 2.49 -2.43 16.35
N ILE A 26 2.94 -1.50 15.50
CA ILE A 26 4.35 -1.35 15.12
C ILE A 26 4.67 0.13 15.13
N ASP A 27 5.66 0.50 15.94
CA ASP A 27 6.13 1.86 16.07
C ASP A 27 7.65 1.98 15.90
N THR A 28 8.09 3.20 15.61
CA THR A 28 9.51 3.54 15.55
C THR A 28 9.74 4.96 16.02
N GLU A 29 10.87 5.19 16.67
CA GLU A 29 11.25 6.52 17.13
C GLU A 29 11.61 7.42 15.94
N VAL A 30 11.06 8.64 15.92
CA VAL A 30 11.28 9.63 14.85
C VAL A 30 12.74 10.04 14.67
N ASP A 31 13.56 9.83 15.71
CA ASP A 31 14.99 10.15 15.70
C ASP A 31 15.82 9.04 15.03
N SER A 32 15.22 7.88 14.73
CA SER A 32 15.89 6.80 14.01
C SER A 32 16.10 7.16 12.53
N LEU A 33 17.05 6.48 11.88
CA LEU A 33 17.47 6.80 10.50
C LEU A 33 16.44 6.34 9.47
N GLY A 34 16.15 7.16 8.45
CA GLY A 34 15.09 6.89 7.47
C GLY A 34 15.21 5.58 6.70
N TYR A 35 16.41 5.00 6.54
CA TYR A 35 16.58 3.70 5.90
C TYR A 35 15.99 2.54 6.74
N THR A 36 15.82 2.70 8.05
CA THR A 36 15.21 1.67 8.91
C THR A 36 13.78 1.37 8.48
N LEU A 37 13.05 2.39 8.04
CA LEU A 37 11.69 2.24 7.50
C LEU A 37 11.65 1.34 6.26
N ALA A 38 12.62 1.49 5.35
CA ALA A 38 12.69 0.64 4.16
C ALA A 38 12.87 -0.82 4.56
N LYS A 39 13.76 -1.09 5.51
CA LYS A 39 14.00 -2.44 6.03
C LYS A 39 12.75 -3.04 6.67
N VAL A 40 12.07 -2.28 7.54
CA VAL A 40 10.83 -2.75 8.19
C VAL A 40 9.74 -3.08 7.17
N PHE A 41 9.57 -2.24 6.14
CA PHE A 41 8.60 -2.51 5.09
C PHE A 41 9.02 -3.67 4.15
N GLU A 42 10.30 -3.96 4.01
CA GLU A 42 10.78 -5.12 3.25
C GLU A 42 10.58 -6.43 4.03
N GLU A 43 10.80 -6.42 5.34
CA GLU A 43 10.62 -7.57 6.22
C GLU A 43 9.13 -7.96 6.38
N GLU A 44 8.23 -6.97 6.38
CA GLU A 44 6.79 -7.18 6.49
C GLU A 44 6.03 -6.54 5.31
N PRO A 45 5.85 -7.28 4.18
CA PRO A 45 5.26 -6.73 2.95
C PRO A 45 3.79 -6.31 3.07
N LEU A 46 3.05 -6.92 4.00
CA LEU A 46 1.62 -6.66 4.21
C LEU A 46 1.36 -5.46 5.14
N MET A 47 2.40 -4.89 5.73
CA MET A 47 2.26 -3.79 6.68
C MET A 47 1.74 -2.52 5.97
N PRO A 48 0.60 -1.95 6.40
CA PRO A 48 -0.01 -0.80 5.73
C PRO A 48 0.73 0.52 6.01
N GLY A 49 1.45 0.61 7.14
CA GLY A 49 2.18 1.79 7.57
C GLY A 49 2.87 1.56 8.91
N ILE A 50 3.53 2.59 9.43
CA ILE A 50 4.24 2.54 10.72
C ILE A 50 3.86 3.73 11.60
N ILE A 51 3.68 3.49 12.89
CA ILE A 51 3.46 4.53 13.87
C ILE A 51 4.80 5.21 14.19
N LEU A 52 4.77 6.53 14.32
CA LEU A 52 5.92 7.32 14.71
C LEU A 52 5.77 7.76 16.16
N THR A 53 6.81 7.51 16.95
CA THR A 53 6.88 7.87 18.37
C THR A 53 8.06 8.80 18.65
N ARG A 54 7.93 9.61 19.70
CA ARG A 54 9.02 10.37 20.30
C ARG A 54 8.99 10.12 21.79
N ASN A 55 10.03 9.49 22.32
CA ASN A 55 10.06 9.07 23.73
C ASN A 55 8.79 8.29 24.09
N GLN A 56 8.42 7.31 23.26
CA GLN A 56 7.19 6.49 23.39
C GLN A 56 5.85 7.26 23.28
N SER A 57 5.88 8.57 23.00
CA SER A 57 4.67 9.36 22.77
C SER A 57 4.33 9.40 21.28
N TYR A 58 3.06 9.21 20.94
CA TYR A 58 2.60 9.26 19.54
C TYR A 58 2.86 10.62 18.90
N VAL A 59 3.50 10.61 17.72
CA VAL A 59 3.75 11.80 16.88
C VAL A 59 2.93 11.74 15.60
N GLY A 60 2.75 10.55 15.03
CA GLY A 60 2.16 10.41 13.71
C GLY A 60 2.20 9.00 13.14
N MET A 61 1.97 8.91 11.84
CA MET A 61 2.02 7.67 11.08
C MET A 61 2.51 7.97 9.66
N ILE A 62 3.36 7.10 9.12
CA ILE A 62 3.73 7.12 7.70
C ILE A 62 3.20 5.84 7.08
N SER A 63 2.34 5.99 6.07
CA SER A 63 1.88 4.82 5.31
C SER A 63 2.99 4.29 4.42
N ARG A 64 2.96 2.97 4.20
CA ARG A 64 3.87 2.28 3.28
C ARG A 64 3.85 2.96 1.91
N ARG A 65 2.66 3.30 1.43
CA ARG A 65 2.45 3.97 0.14
C ARG A 65 3.19 5.30 0.07
N ARG A 66 2.97 6.20 1.03
CA ARG A 66 3.58 7.54 1.05
C ARG A 66 5.09 7.48 1.19
N PHE A 67 5.59 6.55 2.02
CA PHE A 67 7.02 6.30 2.15
C PHE A 67 7.66 5.96 0.79
N PHE A 68 7.16 4.93 0.10
CA PHE A 68 7.74 4.52 -1.19
C PHE A 68 7.48 5.53 -2.30
N GLU A 69 6.33 6.22 -2.28
CA GLU A 69 6.05 7.32 -3.21
C GLU A 69 7.14 8.39 -3.11
N LEU A 70 7.52 8.81 -1.90
CA LEU A 70 8.58 9.79 -1.70
C LEU A 70 9.97 9.22 -2.00
N MET A 71 10.32 8.06 -1.46
CA MET A 71 11.64 7.45 -1.63
C MET A 71 11.99 7.16 -3.09
N SER A 72 10.99 7.03 -3.96
CA SER A 72 11.20 6.88 -5.39
C SER A 72 11.64 8.14 -6.12
N ARG A 73 11.34 9.32 -5.58
CA ARG A 73 11.61 10.58 -6.27
C ARG A 73 13.13 10.76 -6.43
N PRO A 74 13.58 11.50 -7.47
CA PRO A 74 15.00 11.78 -7.64
C PRO A 74 15.62 12.33 -6.35
N TYR A 75 16.83 11.86 -6.01
CA TYR A 75 17.61 12.28 -4.84
C TYR A 75 17.00 12.00 -3.45
N SER A 76 15.77 11.49 -3.34
CA SER A 76 15.08 11.33 -2.05
C SER A 76 15.77 10.34 -1.11
N LEU A 77 16.31 9.23 -1.64
CA LEU A 77 17.12 8.30 -0.82
C LEU A 77 18.30 9.02 -0.16
N GLY A 78 19.07 9.82 -0.90
CA GLY A 78 20.20 10.57 -0.32
C GLY A 78 19.77 11.69 0.63
N LEU A 79 18.58 12.26 0.45
CA LEU A 79 18.05 13.31 1.31
C LEU A 79 17.49 12.80 2.64
N PHE A 80 16.95 11.58 2.67
CA PHE A 80 16.18 11.08 3.81
C PHE A 80 16.71 9.78 4.43
N ALA A 81 17.38 8.90 3.67
CA ALA A 81 17.75 7.57 4.19
C ALA A 81 18.76 7.62 5.35
N GLU A 82 19.74 8.52 5.28
CA GLU A 82 20.78 8.70 6.31
C GLU A 82 20.44 9.82 7.32
N ARG A 83 19.18 10.28 7.35
CA ARG A 83 18.72 11.33 8.25
C ARG A 83 17.61 10.81 9.17
N PRO A 84 17.32 11.49 10.29
CA PRO A 84 16.19 11.15 11.13
C PRO A 84 14.87 11.09 10.35
N ILE A 85 14.00 10.12 10.67
CA ILE A 85 12.65 9.97 10.11
C ILE A 85 11.84 11.26 10.30
N GLU A 86 12.08 12.02 11.36
CA GLU A 86 11.45 13.33 11.57
C GLU A 86 11.56 14.24 10.34
N ASN A 87 12.70 14.28 9.65
CA ASN A 87 12.88 15.11 8.47
C ASN A 87 11.97 14.67 7.31
N LEU A 88 11.81 13.35 7.17
CA LEU A 88 10.88 12.76 6.20
C LEU A 88 9.44 13.10 6.57
N TYR A 89 9.07 12.95 7.84
CA TYR A 89 7.72 13.20 8.32
C TYR A 89 7.31 14.67 8.18
N ASN A 90 8.21 15.59 8.57
CA ASN A 90 8.00 17.03 8.45
C ASN A 90 7.91 17.50 6.99
N PHE A 91 8.57 16.79 6.07
CA PHE A 91 8.45 17.05 4.64
C PHE A 91 7.13 16.51 4.06
N LEU A 92 6.70 15.32 4.49
CA LEU A 92 5.47 14.69 4.01
C LEU A 92 4.20 15.38 4.52
N GLN A 93 4.19 15.79 5.79
CA GLN A 93 3.02 16.33 6.50
C GLN A 93 1.73 15.54 6.20
N PRO A 94 1.73 14.22 6.45
CA PRO A 94 0.60 13.38 6.05
C PRO A 94 -0.65 13.74 6.86
N GLU A 95 -1.79 13.82 6.16
CA GLU A 95 -3.09 13.91 6.82
C GLU A 95 -3.48 12.52 7.34
N ILE A 96 -3.60 12.40 8.66
CA ILE A 96 -3.87 11.14 9.34
C ILE A 96 -5.26 11.18 9.95
N SER A 97 -6.08 10.19 9.62
CA SER A 97 -7.36 10.00 10.28
C SER A 97 -7.19 9.10 11.49
N VAL A 98 -7.56 9.63 12.66
CA VAL A 98 -7.52 8.91 13.94
C VAL A 98 -8.95 8.62 14.38
N LEU A 99 -9.25 7.34 14.67
CA LEU A 99 -10.53 6.89 15.19
C LEU A 99 -10.35 6.20 16.54
N ASP A 100 -11.40 6.19 17.36
CA ASP A 100 -11.42 5.47 18.63
C ASP A 100 -11.65 3.97 18.40
N GLU A 101 -11.07 3.09 19.21
CA GLU A 101 -11.28 1.63 19.07
C GLU A 101 -12.73 1.20 19.26
N ASN A 102 -13.52 1.97 20.00
CA ASN A 102 -14.95 1.73 20.20
C ASN A 102 -15.82 2.22 19.01
N THR A 103 -15.22 2.84 17.98
CA THR A 103 -15.98 3.30 16.81
C THR A 103 -16.59 2.08 16.10
N PRO A 104 -17.90 2.08 15.79
CA PRO A 104 -18.51 0.99 15.02
C PRO A 104 -17.88 0.86 13.65
N ILE A 105 -17.70 -0.38 13.18
CA ILE A 105 -17.10 -0.69 11.87
C ILE A 105 -17.86 0.02 10.73
N VAL A 106 -19.19 0.05 10.82
CA VAL A 106 -20.05 0.75 9.86
C VAL A 106 -19.73 2.24 9.81
N THR A 107 -19.65 2.89 10.96
CA THR A 107 -19.33 4.32 11.08
C THR A 107 -17.91 4.63 10.61
N ALA A 108 -16.93 3.80 11.00
CA ALA A 108 -15.55 3.94 10.55
C ALA A 108 -15.43 3.80 9.03
N THR A 109 -16.20 2.89 8.44
CA THR A 109 -16.26 2.72 6.98
C THR A 109 -16.83 3.95 6.31
N GLN A 110 -17.97 4.47 6.78
CA GLN A 110 -18.58 5.69 6.22
C GLN A 110 -17.64 6.90 6.30
N ILE A 111 -16.98 7.11 7.44
CA ILE A 111 -15.98 8.18 7.60
C ILE A 111 -14.85 8.00 6.58
N SER A 112 -14.40 6.76 6.36
CA SER A 112 -13.29 6.47 5.44
C SER A 112 -13.66 6.68 3.98
N LEU A 113 -14.89 6.33 3.59
CA LEU A 113 -15.42 6.55 2.24
C LEU A 113 -15.73 8.02 1.96
N GLN A 114 -15.92 8.86 2.96
CA GLN A 114 -16.13 10.30 2.76
C GLN A 114 -14.82 11.09 2.59
N ARG A 115 -13.66 10.44 2.73
CA ARG A 115 -12.36 11.07 2.52
C ARG A 115 -12.16 11.45 1.06
N THR A 116 -11.21 12.35 0.81
CA THR A 116 -10.77 12.67 -0.55
C THR A 116 -10.22 11.41 -1.23
N PRO A 117 -10.34 11.27 -2.57
CA PRO A 117 -9.87 10.08 -3.29
C PRO A 117 -8.41 9.69 -3.01
N GLU A 118 -7.57 10.67 -2.65
CA GLU A 118 -6.16 10.49 -2.30
C GLU A 118 -5.93 9.85 -0.92
N LEU A 119 -6.91 9.99 -0.01
CA LEU A 119 -6.87 9.56 1.40
C LEU A 119 -7.81 8.39 1.70
N VAL A 120 -8.77 8.09 0.82
CA VAL A 120 -9.68 6.93 0.98
C VAL A 120 -8.91 5.64 1.26
N TYR A 121 -7.74 5.48 0.64
CA TYR A 121 -6.91 4.27 0.79
C TYR A 121 -5.76 4.43 1.77
N GLU A 122 -5.65 5.57 2.45
CA GLU A 122 -4.67 5.71 3.52
C GLU A 122 -5.13 4.91 4.75
N PRO A 123 -4.19 4.22 5.42
CA PRO A 123 -4.50 3.50 6.66
C PRO A 123 -5.07 4.45 7.72
N ILE A 124 -5.84 3.88 8.63
CA ILE A 124 -6.45 4.62 9.74
C ILE A 124 -5.65 4.34 10.99
N VAL A 125 -5.41 5.36 11.79
CA VAL A 125 -4.86 5.16 13.13
C VAL A 125 -6.02 4.92 14.09
N VAL A 126 -5.98 3.81 14.82
CA VAL A 126 -6.95 3.47 15.85
C VAL A 126 -6.31 3.74 17.21
N ARG A 127 -6.91 4.64 17.98
CA ARG A 127 -6.50 4.97 19.34
C ARG A 127 -7.25 4.07 20.32
N SER A 128 -6.50 3.38 21.16
CA SER A 128 -7.04 2.60 22.28
C SER A 128 -7.32 3.50 23.49
N GLU A 129 -8.23 3.05 24.36
CA GLU A 129 -8.47 3.66 25.68
C GLU A 129 -7.19 3.74 26.53
N SER A 130 -6.26 2.80 26.32
CA SER A 130 -4.94 2.80 26.97
C SER A 130 -3.99 3.90 26.45
N GLY A 131 -4.40 4.69 25.46
CA GLY A 131 -3.57 5.71 24.81
C GLY A 131 -2.63 5.16 23.72
N ARG A 132 -2.63 3.85 23.48
CA ARG A 132 -1.86 3.23 22.40
C ARG A 132 -2.47 3.51 21.04
N HIS A 133 -1.61 3.64 20.04
CA HIS A 133 -2.01 3.89 18.65
C HIS A 133 -1.65 2.67 17.82
N ARG A 134 -2.63 2.18 17.06
CA ARG A 134 -2.48 1.02 16.17
C ARG A 134 -2.93 1.41 14.76
N ILE A 135 -2.56 0.64 13.76
CA ILE A 135 -2.92 0.92 12.36
C ILE A 135 -3.95 -0.10 11.88
N LEU A 136 -5.02 0.41 11.28
CA LEU A 136 -6.01 -0.37 10.57
C LEU A 136 -5.81 -0.21 9.07
N ASP A 137 -5.64 -1.33 8.39
CA ASP A 137 -5.69 -1.36 6.93
C ASP A 137 -7.13 -1.12 6.47
N ILE A 138 -7.30 -0.16 5.58
CA ILE A 138 -8.58 0.12 4.95
C ILE A 138 -9.12 -1.09 4.20
N GLN A 139 -8.26 -1.90 3.56
CA GLN A 139 -8.71 -3.08 2.81
C GLN A 139 -9.38 -4.08 3.76
N GLN A 140 -8.79 -4.28 4.94
CA GLN A 140 -9.38 -5.11 5.98
C GLN A 140 -10.70 -4.52 6.48
N LEU A 141 -10.77 -3.22 6.74
CA LEU A 141 -12.00 -2.55 7.16
C LEU A 141 -13.14 -2.78 6.14
N LEU A 142 -12.86 -2.59 4.86
CA LEU A 142 -13.84 -2.77 3.78
C LEU A 142 -14.26 -4.24 3.61
N LEU A 143 -13.33 -5.19 3.75
CA LEU A 143 -13.64 -6.62 3.72
C LEU A 143 -14.54 -7.02 4.89
N THR A 144 -14.21 -6.57 6.10
CA THR A 144 -15.02 -6.84 7.29
C THR A 144 -16.40 -6.19 7.19
N TYR A 145 -16.48 -4.96 6.70
CA TYR A 145 -17.75 -4.30 6.44
C TYR A 145 -18.63 -5.06 5.43
N SER A 146 -18.04 -5.55 4.34
CA SER A 146 -18.74 -6.40 3.36
C SER A 146 -19.26 -7.71 3.99
N GLN A 147 -18.47 -8.33 4.87
CA GLN A 147 -18.91 -9.51 5.62
C GLN A 147 -20.10 -9.21 6.53
N ILE A 148 -20.07 -8.07 7.26
CA ILE A 148 -21.21 -7.62 8.08
C ILE A 148 -22.45 -7.46 7.20
N GLN A 149 -22.35 -6.78 6.06
CA GLN A 149 -23.49 -6.61 5.15
C GLN A 149 -24.10 -7.94 4.68
N LEU A 150 -23.26 -8.92 4.34
CA LEU A 150 -23.70 -10.26 3.92
C LEU A 150 -24.39 -11.02 5.06
N LEU A 151 -23.83 -10.97 6.28
CA LEU A 151 -24.42 -11.59 7.46
C LEU A 151 -25.77 -10.95 7.80
N THR A 152 -25.87 -9.63 7.75
CA THR A 152 -27.14 -8.92 7.97
C THR A 152 -28.19 -9.30 6.93
N LEU A 153 -27.82 -9.42 5.64
CA LEU A 153 -28.75 -9.88 4.60
C LEU A 153 -29.25 -11.31 4.87
N ALA A 154 -28.36 -12.21 5.31
CA ALA A 154 -28.73 -13.58 5.64
C ALA A 154 -29.68 -13.63 6.84
N GLN A 155 -29.39 -12.86 7.90
CA GLN A 155 -30.24 -12.75 9.09
C GLN A 155 -31.62 -12.17 8.77
N LEU A 156 -31.70 -11.12 7.96
CA LEU A 156 -32.98 -10.54 7.51
C LEU A 156 -33.81 -11.54 6.72
N LYS A 157 -33.17 -12.32 5.85
CA LYS A 157 -33.84 -13.37 5.08
C LYS A 157 -34.36 -14.50 5.98
N GLN A 158 -33.55 -14.94 6.96
CA GLN A 158 -33.98 -15.96 7.92
C GLN A 158 -35.14 -15.48 8.78
N ALA A 159 -35.08 -14.24 9.30
CA ALA A 159 -36.15 -13.64 10.08
C ALA A 159 -37.46 -13.54 9.26
N GLN A 160 -37.37 -13.22 7.97
CA GLN A 160 -38.52 -13.22 7.05
C GLN A 160 -39.13 -14.63 6.88
N GLU A 161 -38.31 -15.67 6.76
CA GLU A 161 -38.76 -17.06 6.59
C GLU A 161 -39.40 -17.63 7.88
N GLU A 162 -38.85 -17.28 9.05
CA GLU A 162 -39.37 -17.70 10.36
C GLU A 162 -40.68 -16.99 10.72
N SER A 163 -40.78 -15.70 10.38
CA SER A 163 -41.92 -14.85 10.68
C SER A 163 -43.11 -15.06 9.74
N LYS A 164 -43.45 -16.32 9.37
CA LYS A 164 -44.49 -16.75 8.39
C LYS A 164 -45.84 -15.97 8.35
N ILE A 165 -46.12 -15.10 9.33
CA ILE A 165 -47.37 -14.34 9.52
C ILE A 165 -47.17 -12.79 9.59
N LEU A 166 -45.96 -12.22 9.73
CA LEU A 166 -45.70 -10.77 9.67
C LEU A 166 -44.74 -10.41 8.53
N GLU A 167 -44.84 -9.31 7.80
CA GLU A 167 -45.82 -8.25 7.53
C GLU A 167 -45.08 -7.40 6.45
N THR A 168 -45.78 -6.70 5.57
CA THR A 168 -45.20 -5.93 4.44
C THR A 168 -43.93 -5.13 4.83
N ASP A 169 -43.90 -4.62 6.06
CA ASP A 169 -42.81 -3.86 6.69
C ASP A 169 -41.45 -4.58 6.72
N LEU A 170 -41.38 -5.89 7.06
CA LEU A 170 -40.10 -6.62 7.07
C LEU A 170 -39.53 -6.79 5.66
N ARG A 171 -40.41 -7.01 4.67
CA ARG A 171 -40.02 -7.08 3.26
C ARG A 171 -39.54 -5.71 2.78
N GLU A 172 -40.24 -4.64 3.14
CA GLU A 172 -39.84 -3.27 2.78
C GLU A 172 -38.47 -2.90 3.39
N ILE A 173 -38.21 -3.24 4.65
CA ILE A 173 -36.90 -3.06 5.29
C ILE A 173 -35.81 -3.82 4.53
N GLN A 174 -36.06 -5.09 4.18
CA GLN A 174 -35.10 -5.91 3.44
C GLN A 174 -34.81 -5.33 2.04
N GLU A 175 -35.85 -4.93 1.31
CA GLU A 175 -35.70 -4.33 -0.03
C GLU A 175 -34.95 -3.00 0.02
N ASN A 176 -35.24 -2.15 1.02
CA ASN A 176 -34.53 -0.90 1.24
C ASN A 176 -33.07 -1.14 1.62
N TYR A 177 -32.79 -2.13 2.47
CA TYR A 177 -31.43 -2.51 2.83
C TYR A 177 -30.63 -3.02 1.63
N VAL A 178 -31.24 -3.84 0.75
CA VAL A 178 -30.59 -4.30 -0.49
C VAL A 178 -30.24 -3.12 -1.40
N LYS A 179 -31.16 -2.15 -1.58
CA LYS A 179 -30.91 -0.93 -2.37
C LYS A 179 -29.77 -0.10 -1.78
N LEU A 180 -29.74 0.07 -0.46
CA LEU A 180 -28.67 0.78 0.25
C LEU A 180 -27.31 0.11 0.03
N VAL A 181 -27.23 -1.21 0.23
CA VAL A 181 -26.01 -1.98 0.00
C VAL A 181 -25.55 -1.89 -1.46
N GLN A 182 -26.47 -1.92 -2.42
CA GLN A 182 -26.13 -1.73 -3.83
C GLN A 182 -25.54 -0.34 -4.10
N ASN A 183 -26.11 0.72 -3.52
CA ASN A 183 -25.61 2.08 -3.66
C ASN A 183 -24.21 2.23 -3.04
N GLU A 184 -24.00 1.70 -1.84
CA GLU A 184 -22.68 1.72 -1.18
C GLU A 184 -21.64 0.92 -1.97
N LYS A 185 -22.01 -0.23 -2.55
CA LYS A 185 -21.13 -1.00 -3.45
C LYS A 185 -20.72 -0.18 -4.67
N MET A 186 -21.62 0.61 -5.24
CA MET A 186 -21.28 1.50 -6.34
C MET A 186 -20.27 2.55 -5.90
N ILE A 187 -20.49 3.25 -4.79
CA ILE A 187 -19.52 4.24 -4.25
C ILE A 187 -18.14 3.61 -4.02
N LEU A 188 -18.10 2.43 -3.41
CA LEU A 188 -16.88 1.66 -3.20
C LEU A 188 -16.16 1.33 -4.51
N LEU A 189 -16.92 0.87 -5.51
CA LEU A 189 -16.40 0.61 -6.84
C LEU A 189 -15.86 1.91 -7.46
N GLU A 190 -16.59 3.02 -7.42
CA GLU A 190 -16.13 4.29 -7.97
C GLU A 190 -14.80 4.76 -7.39
N GLN A 191 -14.64 4.62 -6.08
CA GLN A 191 -13.39 4.94 -5.40
C GLN A 191 -12.27 4.00 -5.83
N PHE A 192 -12.57 2.70 -5.98
CA PHE A 192 -11.61 1.69 -6.40
C PHE A 192 -11.13 1.92 -7.84
N LEU A 193 -12.05 2.25 -8.73
CA LEU A 193 -11.79 2.61 -10.12
C LEU A 193 -10.90 3.84 -10.26
N THR A 194 -11.01 4.78 -9.32
CA THR A 194 -10.17 5.98 -9.28
C THR A 194 -8.76 5.67 -8.75
N ALA A 195 -8.68 4.90 -7.67
CA ALA A 195 -7.44 4.74 -6.90
C ALA A 195 -6.55 3.58 -7.35
N ILE A 196 -7.08 2.44 -7.79
CA ILE A 196 -6.25 1.31 -8.24
C ILE A 196 -5.26 1.73 -9.32
N PRO A 197 -5.67 2.45 -10.37
CA PRO A 197 -4.72 2.87 -11.38
C PRO A 197 -3.60 3.75 -10.79
N GLN A 198 -3.90 4.58 -9.79
CA GLN A 198 -2.88 5.38 -9.10
C GLN A 198 -1.96 4.50 -8.23
N GLN A 199 -2.53 3.53 -7.51
CA GLN A 199 -1.77 2.60 -6.69
C GLN A 199 -0.86 1.67 -7.50
N ILE A 200 -1.24 1.28 -8.71
CA ILE A 200 -0.36 0.51 -9.61
C ILE A 200 0.65 1.44 -10.29
N ASN A 201 0.23 2.63 -10.74
CA ASN A 201 1.15 3.56 -11.38
C ASN A 201 2.27 4.02 -10.46
N ASN A 202 2.02 4.17 -9.15
CA ASN A 202 3.04 4.57 -8.19
C ASN A 202 4.27 3.63 -8.23
N PRO A 203 4.22 2.35 -7.80
CA PRO A 203 5.35 1.41 -7.84
C PRO A 203 6.01 1.34 -9.22
N ILE A 204 5.22 1.37 -10.30
CA ILE A 204 5.74 1.32 -11.67
C ILE A 204 6.52 2.57 -12.05
N ASN A 205 6.05 3.76 -11.66
CA ASN A 205 6.80 5.00 -11.82
C ASN A 205 8.12 4.96 -11.02
N LEU A 206 8.14 4.34 -9.82
CA LEU A 206 9.37 4.17 -9.05
C LEU A 206 10.37 3.30 -9.81
N ILE A 207 9.92 2.15 -10.32
CA ILE A 207 10.78 1.22 -11.09
C ILE A 207 11.28 1.92 -12.36
N ALA A 208 10.41 2.60 -13.10
CA ALA A 208 10.80 3.31 -14.32
C ALA A 208 11.85 4.40 -14.04
N GLY A 209 11.67 5.19 -12.97
CA GLY A 209 12.63 6.20 -12.54
C GLY A 209 13.97 5.60 -12.08
N ASN A 210 13.94 4.49 -11.35
CA ASN A 210 15.13 3.75 -10.94
C ASN A 210 15.89 3.19 -12.14
N VAL A 211 15.20 2.57 -13.09
CA VAL A 211 15.81 2.01 -14.30
C VAL A 211 16.57 3.07 -15.09
N ILE A 212 16.02 4.29 -15.23
CA ILE A 212 16.70 5.42 -15.88
C ILE A 212 18.01 5.78 -15.15
N ARG A 213 17.98 5.89 -13.82
CA ARG A 213 19.17 6.20 -13.00
C ARG A 213 20.22 5.10 -13.09
N THR A 214 19.81 3.85 -12.91
CA THR A 214 20.69 2.69 -12.99
C THR A 214 21.32 2.57 -14.37
N THR A 215 20.58 2.90 -15.44
CA THR A 215 21.12 2.91 -16.81
C THR A 215 22.27 3.90 -16.94
N ARG A 216 22.11 5.11 -16.41
CA ARG A 216 23.20 6.11 -16.41
C ARG A 216 24.41 5.63 -15.61
N TYR A 217 24.22 5.13 -14.39
CA TYR A 217 25.34 4.66 -13.56
C TYR A 217 26.09 3.48 -14.19
N ILE A 218 25.37 2.54 -14.79
CA ILE A 218 25.99 1.42 -15.50
C ILE A 218 26.75 1.92 -16.74
N GLN A 219 26.22 2.90 -17.47
CA GLN A 219 26.91 3.49 -18.61
C GLN A 219 28.23 4.16 -18.20
N GLU A 220 28.22 4.96 -17.13
CA GLU A 220 29.43 5.60 -16.57
C GLU A 220 30.46 4.55 -16.11
N LEU A 221 30.02 3.45 -15.50
CA LEU A 221 30.90 2.34 -15.10
C LEU A 221 31.48 1.59 -16.30
N ILE A 222 30.68 1.32 -17.34
CA ILE A 222 31.15 0.67 -18.58
C ILE A 222 32.20 1.55 -19.26
N GLU A 223 31.99 2.87 -19.31
CA GLU A 223 32.96 3.82 -19.87
C GLU A 223 34.28 3.82 -19.09
N LEU A 224 34.22 3.83 -17.76
CA LEU A 224 35.39 3.75 -16.89
C LEU A 224 36.17 2.43 -17.08
N ILE A 225 35.46 1.31 -17.12
CA ILE A 225 36.06 -0.02 -17.33
C ILE A 225 36.69 -0.10 -18.73
N SER A 226 36.02 0.45 -19.75
CA SER A 226 36.56 0.50 -21.11
C SER A 226 37.84 1.33 -21.19
N LEU A 227 37.90 2.45 -20.45
CA LEU A 227 39.09 3.28 -20.33
C LEU A 227 40.23 2.53 -19.64
N TYR A 228 39.92 1.82 -18.54
CA TYR A 228 40.87 0.97 -17.83
C TYR A 228 41.45 -0.12 -18.74
N GLN A 229 40.62 -0.86 -19.48
CA GLN A 229 41.08 -1.89 -20.40
C GLN A 229 41.94 -1.34 -21.54
N ARG A 230 41.65 -0.12 -22.01
CA ARG A 230 42.42 0.56 -23.07
C ARG A 230 43.82 0.94 -22.61
N HIS A 231 43.95 1.49 -21.41
CA HIS A 231 45.24 2.00 -20.91
C HIS A 231 46.05 0.97 -20.11
N TYR A 232 45.41 -0.12 -19.66
CA TYR A 232 46.07 -1.19 -18.92
C TYR A 232 45.70 -2.59 -19.47
N PRO A 233 46.14 -2.91 -20.71
CA PRO A 233 45.70 -4.10 -21.44
C PRO A 233 46.25 -5.43 -20.91
N LYS A 234 47.33 -5.38 -20.11
CA LYS A 234 47.94 -6.55 -19.46
C LYS A 234 47.99 -6.34 -17.95
N PRO A 235 46.84 -6.45 -17.27
CA PRO A 235 46.82 -6.29 -15.83
C PRO A 235 47.47 -7.48 -15.13
N ILE A 236 47.81 -7.32 -13.85
CA ILE A 236 48.38 -8.40 -13.02
C ILE A 236 47.47 -9.64 -13.01
N ALA A 237 48.06 -10.81 -12.77
CA ALA A 237 47.40 -12.11 -12.88
C ALA A 237 46.08 -12.19 -12.09
N GLU A 238 46.04 -11.62 -10.88
CA GLU A 238 44.84 -11.57 -10.03
C GLU A 238 43.65 -10.90 -10.73
N ILE A 239 43.89 -9.76 -11.39
CA ILE A 239 42.85 -9.03 -12.13
C ILE A 239 42.46 -9.79 -13.39
N GLN A 240 43.40 -10.42 -14.09
CA GLN A 240 43.10 -11.29 -15.24
C GLN A 240 42.19 -12.46 -14.84
N THR A 241 42.47 -13.12 -13.71
CA THR A 241 41.61 -14.17 -13.17
C THR A 241 40.23 -13.65 -12.83
N ALA A 242 40.13 -12.48 -12.20
CA ALA A 242 38.85 -11.86 -11.87
C ALA A 242 38.03 -11.48 -13.12
N LEU A 243 38.65 -10.90 -14.14
CA LEU A 243 38.01 -10.55 -15.42
C LEU A 243 37.42 -11.79 -16.11
N ASN A 244 38.20 -12.88 -16.18
CA ASN A 244 37.77 -14.14 -16.77
C ASN A 244 36.65 -14.81 -15.97
N LYS A 245 36.74 -14.80 -14.63
CA LYS A 245 35.71 -15.36 -13.74
C LYS A 245 34.37 -14.62 -13.88
N THR A 246 34.42 -13.30 -13.95
CA THR A 246 33.24 -12.42 -14.02
C THR A 246 32.61 -12.40 -15.41
N LYS A 247 33.31 -12.87 -16.46
CA LYS A 247 32.87 -12.79 -17.87
C LYS A 247 32.45 -11.38 -18.24
N LEU A 248 33.35 -10.43 -18.01
CA LEU A 248 33.07 -9.00 -18.13
C LEU A 248 32.42 -8.60 -19.47
N ASP A 249 32.90 -9.14 -20.59
CA ASP A 249 32.36 -8.83 -21.93
C ASP A 249 30.88 -9.20 -22.06
N PHE A 250 30.44 -10.28 -21.40
CA PHE A 250 29.04 -10.66 -21.36
C PHE A 250 28.22 -9.65 -20.55
N LEU A 251 28.70 -9.22 -19.38
CA LEU A 251 28.02 -8.23 -18.56
C LEU A 251 27.87 -6.87 -19.27
N ILE A 252 28.94 -6.40 -19.93
CA ILE A 252 28.92 -5.14 -20.69
C ILE A 252 27.88 -5.21 -21.82
N ALA A 253 27.73 -6.37 -22.46
CA ALA A 253 26.76 -6.56 -23.54
C ALA A 253 25.31 -6.79 -23.05
N ASP A 254 25.13 -7.40 -21.88
CA ASP A 254 23.82 -7.85 -21.39
C ASP A 254 23.14 -6.86 -20.44
N LEU A 255 23.89 -6.18 -19.56
CA LEU A 255 23.33 -5.23 -18.59
C LEU A 255 22.50 -4.11 -19.25
N PRO A 256 22.94 -3.48 -20.36
CA PRO A 256 22.12 -2.49 -21.07
C PRO A 256 20.83 -3.09 -21.63
N LYS A 257 20.85 -4.35 -22.10
CA LYS A 257 19.67 -5.05 -22.64
C LYS A 257 18.66 -5.37 -21.54
N LEU A 258 19.14 -5.81 -20.38
CA LEU A 258 18.29 -6.08 -19.21
C LEU A 258 17.57 -4.80 -18.74
N LEU A 259 18.30 -3.68 -18.64
CA LEU A 259 17.71 -2.39 -18.29
C LEU A 259 16.71 -1.90 -19.32
N ALA A 260 17.01 -2.06 -20.62
CA ALA A 260 16.08 -1.72 -21.70
C ALA A 260 14.80 -2.56 -21.62
N SER A 261 14.91 -3.86 -21.34
CA SER A 261 13.78 -4.77 -21.13
C SER A 261 12.93 -4.34 -19.94
N MET A 262 13.54 -4.02 -18.80
CA MET A 262 12.83 -3.50 -17.63
C MET A 262 12.08 -2.20 -17.96
N LYS A 263 12.71 -1.27 -18.70
CA LYS A 263 12.06 -0.03 -19.15
C LYS A 263 10.82 -0.31 -20.00
N VAL A 264 10.91 -1.22 -20.97
CA VAL A 264 9.77 -1.62 -21.81
C VAL A 264 8.65 -2.23 -20.94
N SER A 265 8.99 -3.16 -20.05
CA SER A 265 8.01 -3.78 -19.14
C SER A 265 7.29 -2.75 -18.27
N THR A 266 8.00 -1.77 -17.70
CA THR A 266 7.36 -0.69 -16.93
C THR A 266 6.39 0.14 -17.78
N ASN A 267 6.75 0.48 -19.01
CA ASN A 267 5.88 1.22 -19.92
C ASN A 267 4.63 0.41 -20.32
N ASN A 268 4.78 -0.90 -20.56
CA ASN A 268 3.66 -1.78 -20.88
C ASN A 268 2.66 -1.86 -19.72
N ILE A 269 3.14 -1.95 -18.48
CA ILE A 269 2.25 -1.95 -17.30
C ILE A 269 1.54 -0.61 -17.16
N GLN A 270 2.22 0.53 -17.39
CA GLN A 270 1.57 1.84 -17.40
C GLN A 270 0.46 1.93 -18.47
N GLN A 271 0.70 1.39 -19.66
CA GLN A 271 -0.32 1.34 -20.71
C GLN A 271 -1.51 0.45 -20.32
N PHE A 272 -1.25 -0.74 -19.77
CA PHE A 272 -2.30 -1.62 -19.26
C PHE A 272 -3.17 -0.93 -18.22
N VAL A 273 -2.56 -0.24 -17.26
CA VAL A 273 -3.26 0.51 -16.22
C VAL A 273 -4.12 1.64 -16.80
N ARG A 274 -3.62 2.34 -17.83
CA ARG A 274 -4.41 3.37 -18.55
C ARG A 274 -5.61 2.75 -19.28
N SER A 275 -5.41 1.62 -19.97
CA SER A 275 -6.50 0.91 -20.65
C SER A 275 -7.54 0.40 -19.66
N LEU A 276 -7.12 -0.13 -18.51
CA LEU A 276 -8.01 -0.57 -17.43
C LEU A 276 -8.85 0.60 -16.90
N ARG A 277 -8.24 1.76 -16.65
CA ARG A 277 -8.97 2.98 -16.24
C ARG A 277 -10.03 3.38 -17.27
N ASN A 278 -9.67 3.35 -18.56
CA ASN A 278 -10.59 3.73 -19.63
C ASN A 278 -11.76 2.74 -19.75
N PHE A 279 -11.49 1.44 -19.72
CA PHE A 279 -12.52 0.39 -19.76
C PHE A 279 -13.52 0.55 -18.62
N LEU A 280 -13.03 0.72 -17.39
CA LEU A 280 -13.88 0.83 -16.20
C LEU A 280 -14.63 2.18 -16.12
N SER A 281 -14.22 3.19 -16.90
CA SER A 281 -14.94 4.46 -17.02
C SER A 281 -16.07 4.40 -18.05
N LEU A 282 -15.96 3.53 -19.06
CA LEU A 282 -16.97 3.35 -20.12
C LEU A 282 -18.20 2.60 -19.61
N ASP A 283 -18.03 1.64 -18.69
CA ASP A 283 -19.08 0.87 -18.02
C ASP A 283 -20.01 1.73 -17.11
N LYS A 284 -19.70 3.02 -16.94
CA LYS A 284 -20.50 4.00 -16.19
C LYS A 284 -21.43 4.84 -17.08
N SER A 285 -21.28 4.74 -18.39
CA SER A 285 -22.01 5.56 -19.38
C SER A 285 -23.17 4.82 -20.04
N GLU A 286 -23.43 3.58 -19.63
CA GLU A 286 -24.61 2.77 -19.98
C GLU A 286 -25.55 2.63 -18.77
#